data_AF-A0AAX0I9U0-F1
#
_entry.id   AF-A0AAX0I9U0-F1
#
_cell.length_a   1.000
_cell.length_b   1.000
_cell.length_c   1.000
_cell.angle_alpha   90.00
_cell.angle_beta   90.00
_cell.angle_gamma   90.00
#
_symmetry.space_group_name_H-M   'P 1'
#
loop_
_entity.id
_entity.type
_entity.pdbx_description
1 polymer ?
#
loop_
_entity_poly.entity_id
_entity_poly.type
_entity_poly.pdbx_seq_one_letter_code
_entity_poly.pdbx_strand_id
1 'polypeptide(L)' 'MVFSKEFRGVRDGEIYPETFQPGDECPPELVDAAQSLEVLEVPEALESKKKGK' A
#
# COMPACT_ATOMS: atom_id res chain seq x y z
N MET A 1 1.33 -7.01 -6.75
CA MET A 1 0.09 -6.30 -6.35
C MET A 1 0.18 -4.90 -6.96
N VAL A 2 -0.92 -4.32 -7.44
CA VAL A 2 -0.92 -2.90 -7.86
C VAL A 2 -1.67 -2.06 -6.83
N PHE A 3 -1.38 -0.76 -6.79
CA PHE A 3 -2.15 0.17 -5.97
C PHE A 3 -3.52 0.43 -6.62
N SER A 4 -4.59 0.42 -5.84
CA SER A 4 -5.95 0.81 -6.27
C SER A 4 -6.20 2.31 -6.06
N LYS A 5 -5.45 2.95 -5.16
CA LYS A 5 -5.54 4.37 -4.82
C LYS A 5 -4.15 4.99 -4.77
N GLU A 6 -4.09 6.32 -4.76
CA GLU A 6 -2.84 7.03 -4.48
C GLU A 6 -2.27 6.58 -3.14
N PHE A 7 -1.01 6.16 -3.14
CA PHE A 7 -0.31 5.70 -1.95
C PHE A 7 0.97 6.49 -1.75
N ARG A 8 1.26 6.87 -0.51
CA ARG A 8 2.49 7.57 -0.17
C ARG A 8 3.36 6.69 0.72
N GLY A 9 4.47 6.21 0.16
CA GLY A 9 5.36 5.25 0.81
C GLY A 9 6.82 5.61 0.64
N VAL A 10 7.67 5.17 1.56
CA VAL A 10 9.12 5.29 1.45
C VAL A 10 9.65 3.92 1.02
N ARG A 11 10.39 3.86 -0.09
CA ARG A 11 11.03 2.60 -0.53
C ARG A 11 12.20 2.28 0.39
N ASP A 12 12.58 1.00 0.47
CA ASP A 12 13.80 0.65 1.21
C ASP A 12 15.02 1.33 0.58
N GLY A 13 15.88 1.87 1.45
CA GLY A 13 17.01 2.69 1.04
C GLY A 13 16.69 4.14 0.66
N GLU A 14 15.42 4.53 0.61
CA GLU A 14 15.03 5.94 0.48
C GLU A 14 14.77 6.59 1.84
N ILE A 15 15.03 7.89 1.90
CA ILE A 15 14.75 8.72 3.08
C ILE A 15 13.52 9.60 2.87
N TYR A 16 13.06 9.75 1.63
CA TYR A 16 11.92 10.59 1.28
C TYR A 16 10.74 9.73 0.81
N PRO A 17 9.51 10.06 1.22
CA PRO A 17 8.33 9.37 0.75
C PRO A 17 8.02 9.76 -0.70
N GLU A 18 7.76 8.75 -1.53
CA GLU A 18 7.30 8.83 -2.90
C GLU A 18 5.78 8.64 -2.97
N THR A 19 5.15 9.25 -3.97
CA THR A 19 3.72 9.07 -4.25
C THR A 19 3.56 8.11 -5.42
N PHE A 20 2.91 6.97 -5.16
CA PHE A 20 2.55 5.95 -6.12
C PHE A 20 1.12 6.18 -6.62
N GLN A 21 0.90 6.09 -7.92
CA GLN A 21 -0.43 6.29 -8.50
C GLN A 21 -1.24 4.98 -8.48
N PRO A 22 -2.57 5.05 -8.55
CA PRO A 22 -3.38 3.84 -8.80
C PRO A 22 -2.97 3.20 -10.13
N GLY A 23 -2.73 1.89 -10.11
CA GLY A 23 -2.19 1.10 -11.21
C GLY A 23 -0.67 0.90 -11.14
N ASP A 24 0.06 1.64 -10.30
CA ASP A 24 1.49 1.41 -10.08
C ASP A 24 1.73 0.08 -9.37
N GLU A 25 2.88 -0.53 -9.68
CA GLU A 25 3.33 -1.74 -9.03
C GLU A 25 3.68 -1.47 -7.56
N CYS A 26 3.05 -2.21 -6.66
CA CYS A 26 3.36 -2.14 -5.24
C CYS A 26 4.54 -3.06 -4.93
N PRO A 27 5.70 -2.51 -4.49
CA PRO A 27 6.83 -3.33 -4.09
C PRO A 27 6.50 -4.12 -2.81
N PRO A 28 7.05 -5.33 -2.63
CA PRO A 28 6.71 -6.25 -1.55
C PRO A 28 6.91 -5.65 -0.14
N GLU A 29 7.82 -4.69 0.00
CA GLU A 29 8.10 -3.99 1.25
C GLU A 29 6.99 -3.01 1.64
N LEU A 30 6.29 -2.46 0.64
CA LEU A 30 5.14 -1.58 0.84
C LEU A 30 3.82 -2.36 0.89
N VAL A 31 3.79 -3.64 0.50
CA VAL A 31 2.56 -4.44 0.49
C VAL A 31 1.90 -4.51 1.87
N ASP A 32 2.66 -4.67 2.95
CA ASP A 32 2.10 -4.72 4.31
C ASP A 32 1.44 -3.38 4.71
N ALA A 33 2.14 -2.27 4.47
CA ALA A 33 1.62 -0.92 4.73
C ALA A 33 0.43 -0.59 3.84
N ALA A 34 0.52 -0.92 2.56
CA ALA A 34 -0.51 -0.69 1.56
C ALA A 34 -1.75 -1.55 1.81
N GLN A 35 -1.57 -2.77 2.32
CA GLN A 35 -2.65 -3.65 2.78
C GLN A 35 -3.29 -3.09 4.05
N SER A 36 -2.49 -2.64 5.02
CA SER A 36 -3.01 -2.03 6.26
C SER A 36 -3.79 -0.74 6.02
N LEU A 37 -3.50 -0.04 4.92
CA LEU A 37 -4.17 1.19 4.51
C LEU A 37 -5.24 0.97 3.43
N GLU A 38 -5.46 -0.27 3.00
CA GLU A 38 -6.48 -0.64 2.01
C GLU A 38 -6.35 0.15 0.69
N VAL A 39 -5.11 0.34 0.25
CA VAL A 39 -4.75 1.00 -1.01
C VAL A 39 -4.29 0.03 -2.08
N LEU A 40 -4.19 -1.27 -1.78
CA LEU A 40 -3.88 -2.31 -2.77
C LEU A 40 -5.13 -2.74 -3.52
N GLU A 41 -4.98 -3.07 -4.79
CA GLU A 41 -6.02 -3.75 -5.56
C GLU A 41 -6.11 -5.21 -5.07
N VAL A 42 -7.06 -5.45 -4.18
CA VAL A 42 -7.42 -6.78 -3.69
C VAL A 42 -8.68 -7.23 -4.43
N PRO A 43 -8.71 -8.43 -5.04
CA PRO A 43 -9.97 -9.11 -5.29
C PRO A 43 -10.56 -9.59 -3.95
N GLU A 44 -11.30 -8.72 -3.26
CA GLU A 44 -12.32 -8.98 -2.21
C GLU A 44 -12.08 -10.13 -1.19
N ALA A 45 -10.85 -10.42 -0.73
CA ALA A 45 -10.64 -11.55 0.19
C ALA A 45 -9.81 -11.28 1.46
N LEU A 46 -9.17 -10.12 1.62
CA LEU A 46 -8.31 -9.86 2.79
C LEU A 46 -8.65 -8.52 3.48
N GLU A 47 -9.92 -8.30 3.81
CA GLU A 47 -10.29 -7.34 4.85
C GLU A 47 -10.15 -8.00 6.24
N SER A 48 -9.18 -7.57 7.04
CA SER A 48 -9.20 -7.82 8.48
C SER A 48 -8.44 -6.75 9.28
N LYS A 49 -9.23 -5.76 9.69
CA LYS A 49 -9.19 -5.04 10.98
C LYS A 49 -7.82 -4.67 11.55
N LYS A 50 -7.55 -3.36 11.60
CA LYS A 50 -7.19 -2.71 12.87
C LYS A 50 -7.44 -1.19 12.88
N LYS A 51 -8.60 -0.84 13.42
CA LYS A 51 -8.91 0.50 13.93
C LYS A 51 -8.76 0.46 15.45
N GLY A 52 -7.91 1.36 15.99
CA GLY A 52 -8.09 1.95 17.30
C GLY A 52 -7.28 1.38 18.46
N LYS A 53 -6.57 2.27 19.15
CA LYS A 53 -7.01 2.70 20.48
C LYS A 53 -6.63 4.15 20.73
#